data_AF-A0A960FTB4-F1
#
_entry.id   AF-A0A960FTB4-F1
#
_cell.length_a   1.000
_cell.length_b   1.000
_cell.length_c   1.000
_cell.angle_alpha   90.00
_cell.angle_beta   90.00
_cell.angle_gamma   90.00
#
_symmetry.space_group_name_H-M   'P 1'
#
loop_
_entity.id
_entity.type
_entity.pdbx_description
1 polymer ?
#
loop_
_entity_poly.entity_id
_entity_poly.type
_entity_poly.pdbx_seq_one_letter_code
_entity_poly.pdbx_strand_id
1 'polypeptide(L)'
;MAGQRIRVIERRAGLVVPALMVLLACLTLVVPVLPPASSPAAADAACDKYADPNGNDANVGTLAQPKRSPMVLLDALAPGEEGCLTDGATFTFDAGAAQTSATGSPGSPKVLRPTTPGARVTMIASTGFAVRTSAHDLVFRDIDFRTTQVSGNMVQINGDRITLEGVDLTYPNNICLGVGVQEDPAEDFTLRQSAVHGCGRAYGDPRGGEDRYGGLHGVYLAYLRDGADPDGYSAVIEQNFVYDNNNRGVQLYPDADDVLLQFNLLYGNGSNLNLGGDSAALLSQRNLVTNNILADSVLPALDQDPQHPELYTGWLGDTHEVLGRPSSTAGNHVDGNCISNSAHPQNLYDGVGFTHVDNIENQDPLFTDAAANDFALRPGSPCAGKGPSSIQPNPSLPPAPTFVREWGNTSADTCQLDGPESIDASADGRRIYVAATNADCVMEFDARGRPVRHWGAFGTGAGHFDRPVDLAVAPDNGDVYVADLQNNRIQQFNGDGVFIRQWGSPGSGAGQFNQPHGIAVD
;
A
#
# COMPACT_ATOMS: atom_id res chain seq x y z
N MET A 1 22.46 38.70 -38.89
CA MET A 1 23.83 38.53 -39.43
C MET A 1 24.81 39.23 -38.51
N ALA A 2 25.87 38.50 -38.10
CA ALA A 2 27.09 38.93 -37.39
C ALA A 2 26.89 39.57 -35.99
N GLY A 3 27.57 39.16 -34.92
CA GLY A 3 28.81 38.38 -34.79
C GLY A 3 29.84 39.16 -33.95
N GLN A 4 29.91 38.82 -32.66
CA GLN A 4 31.05 38.87 -31.70
C GLN A 4 31.95 40.12 -31.57
N ARG A 5 32.31 40.47 -30.31
CA ARG A 5 33.72 40.59 -29.87
C ARG A 5 33.93 40.25 -28.39
N ILE A 6 34.94 39.42 -28.17
CA ILE A 6 35.56 38.97 -26.91
C ILE A 6 36.48 40.05 -26.31
N ARG A 7 36.67 40.07 -24.99
CA ARG A 7 37.90 40.59 -24.35
C ARG A 7 38.44 39.59 -23.31
N VAL A 8 39.70 39.22 -23.51
CA VAL A 8 40.58 38.46 -22.61
C VAL A 8 41.54 39.45 -21.95
N ILE A 9 41.84 39.28 -20.65
CA ILE A 9 43.08 39.76 -20.03
C ILE A 9 43.63 38.64 -19.14
N GLU A 10 44.81 38.14 -19.50
CA GLU A 10 45.66 37.24 -18.72
C GLU A 10 46.54 38.02 -17.73
N ARG A 11 46.93 37.38 -16.61
CA ARG A 11 48.23 37.59 -15.97
C ARG A 11 48.87 36.22 -15.68
N ARG A 12 50.04 35.98 -16.27
CA ARG A 12 50.97 34.89 -15.94
C ARG A 12 51.85 35.28 -14.75
N ALA A 13 52.25 34.30 -13.94
CA ALA A 13 53.66 33.90 -13.75
C ALA A 13 53.80 32.80 -12.67
N GLY A 14 54.66 31.81 -12.93
CA GLY A 14 55.27 30.98 -11.89
C GLY A 14 55.25 29.47 -12.16
N LEU A 15 56.29 28.95 -12.80
CA LEU A 15 56.51 27.54 -13.13
C LEU A 15 57.66 27.00 -12.27
N VAL A 16 57.49 25.89 -11.54
CA VAL A 16 58.57 24.94 -11.17
C VAL A 16 57.98 23.53 -10.97
N VAL A 17 58.53 22.54 -11.68
CA VAL A 17 58.35 21.08 -11.49
C VAL A 17 59.75 20.47 -11.30
N PRO A 18 59.93 19.44 -10.45
CA PRO A 18 60.36 18.13 -10.95
C PRO A 18 59.59 16.98 -10.24
N ALA A 19 58.93 16.08 -10.96
CA ALA A 19 59.44 14.82 -11.53
C ALA A 19 59.77 13.71 -10.51
N LEU A 20 58.85 12.75 -10.36
CA LEU A 20 59.18 11.33 -10.15
C LEU A 20 58.11 10.46 -10.83
N MET A 21 58.51 9.83 -11.93
CA MET A 21 57.81 8.68 -12.52
C MET A 21 57.91 7.48 -11.57
N VAL A 22 56.89 6.62 -11.55
CA VAL A 22 57.03 5.20 -11.90
C VAL A 22 55.67 4.47 -11.82
N LEU A 23 55.35 3.83 -12.94
CA LEU A 23 54.54 2.65 -13.20
C LEU A 23 53.08 2.77 -13.70
N LEU A 24 52.96 2.25 -14.91
CA LEU A 24 51.85 2.14 -15.84
C LEU A 24 51.16 0.78 -15.63
N ALA A 25 49.83 0.73 -15.60
CA ALA A 25 49.08 -0.40 -16.16
C ALA A 25 47.59 -0.05 -16.37
N CYS A 26 47.17 -0.23 -17.62
CA CYS A 26 45.88 -0.03 -18.24
C CYS A 26 44.64 -0.49 -17.44
N LEU A 27 43.60 0.35 -17.44
CA LEU A 27 42.25 -0.12 -17.77
C LEU A 27 41.50 1.02 -18.49
N THR A 28 41.30 0.85 -19.79
CA THR A 28 40.44 1.70 -20.63
C THR A 28 38.99 1.48 -20.21
N LEU A 29 38.45 2.38 -19.39
CA LEU A 29 37.01 2.55 -19.25
C LEU A 29 36.51 3.30 -20.50
N VAL A 30 35.92 2.54 -21.42
CA VAL A 30 34.94 3.07 -22.36
C VAL A 30 33.81 3.63 -21.50
N VAL A 31 33.74 4.94 -21.37
CA VAL A 31 32.54 5.61 -20.85
C VAL A 31 31.50 5.48 -21.97
N PRO A 32 30.40 4.74 -21.80
CA PRO A 32 29.28 4.89 -22.71
C PRO A 32 28.77 6.31 -22.50
N VAL A 33 28.93 7.14 -23.54
CA VAL A 33 28.18 8.38 -23.66
C VAL A 33 26.71 7.97 -23.66
N LEU A 34 26.06 8.14 -22.52
CA LEU A 34 24.62 8.01 -22.40
C LEU A 34 24.00 8.91 -23.49
N PRO A 35 23.09 8.38 -24.33
CA PRO A 35 22.32 9.24 -25.22
C PRO A 35 21.57 10.28 -24.36
N PRO A 36 21.34 11.50 -24.88
CA PRO A 36 20.58 12.49 -24.15
C PRO A 36 19.24 11.86 -23.73
N ALA A 37 18.90 12.03 -22.45
CA ALA A 37 17.63 11.60 -21.87
C ALA A 37 16.51 11.91 -22.85
N SER A 38 15.92 10.86 -23.42
CA SER A 38 14.64 10.98 -24.10
C SER A 38 13.66 11.59 -23.11
N SER A 39 13.09 12.70 -23.56
CA SER A 39 12.16 13.60 -22.87
C SER A 39 11.13 12.89 -21.95
N PRO A 40 10.72 13.52 -20.83
CA PRO A 40 9.53 13.09 -20.08
C PRO A 40 8.29 13.58 -20.84
N ALA A 41 7.90 12.86 -21.89
CA ALA A 41 6.63 12.98 -22.60
C ALA A 41 6.69 12.08 -23.84
N ALA A 42 6.49 10.78 -23.65
CA ALA A 42 5.91 9.98 -24.72
C ALA A 42 4.40 10.18 -24.62
N ALA A 43 3.90 11.07 -25.49
CA ALA A 43 2.52 11.43 -25.80
C ALA A 43 1.39 10.68 -25.07
N ASP A 44 0.47 11.45 -24.47
CA ASP A 44 -0.90 11.04 -24.17
C ASP A 44 -1.51 10.27 -25.34
N ALA A 45 -1.54 8.94 -25.23
CA ALA A 45 -2.45 8.15 -26.05
C ALA A 45 -3.84 8.38 -25.47
N ALA A 46 -4.64 9.19 -26.16
CA ALA A 46 -6.07 9.26 -25.93
C ALA A 46 -6.62 7.83 -25.93
N CYS A 47 -7.30 7.47 -24.85
CA CYS A 47 -7.88 6.15 -24.69
C CYS A 47 -8.91 5.89 -25.79
N ASP A 48 -9.08 4.64 -26.18
CA ASP A 48 -9.99 4.27 -27.25
C ASP A 48 -11.44 4.53 -26.85
N LYS A 49 -11.75 4.34 -25.56
CA LYS A 49 -13.06 4.61 -24.99
C LYS A 49 -12.97 5.17 -23.57
N TYR A 50 -14.06 5.80 -23.14
CA TYR A 50 -14.15 6.50 -21.86
C TYR A 50 -15.41 6.12 -21.09
N ALA A 51 -15.29 6.05 -19.76
CA ALA A 51 -16.41 5.99 -18.83
C ALA A 51 -16.30 7.06 -17.74
N ASP A 52 -17.47 7.60 -17.38
CA ASP A 52 -17.68 8.57 -16.32
C ASP A 52 -18.92 8.13 -15.51
N PRO A 53 -18.93 8.24 -14.16
CA PRO A 53 -20.11 7.82 -13.37
C PRO A 53 -21.41 8.55 -13.76
N ASN A 54 -21.30 9.76 -14.33
CA ASN A 54 -22.43 10.55 -14.84
C ASN A 54 -22.77 10.26 -16.30
N GLY A 55 -22.05 9.33 -16.93
CA GLY A 55 -22.27 8.89 -18.31
C GLY A 55 -23.53 8.05 -18.51
N ASN A 56 -23.64 7.44 -19.69
CA ASN A 56 -24.75 6.56 -20.06
C ASN A 56 -24.20 5.38 -20.87
N ASP A 57 -24.56 4.14 -20.50
CA ASP A 57 -24.06 2.93 -21.15
C ASP A 57 -24.49 2.75 -22.60
N ALA A 58 -25.57 3.44 -23.03
CA ALA A 58 -25.96 3.53 -24.43
C ALA A 58 -25.01 4.41 -25.26
N ASN A 59 -24.14 5.19 -24.62
CA ASN A 59 -23.20 6.05 -25.31
C ASN A 59 -22.09 5.23 -26.01
N VAL A 60 -21.52 5.84 -27.04
CA VAL A 60 -20.44 5.25 -27.85
C VAL A 60 -19.10 5.14 -27.09
N GLY A 61 -18.94 5.85 -25.97
CA GLY A 61 -17.74 5.82 -25.13
C GLY A 61 -16.68 6.83 -25.55
N THR A 62 -17.06 8.00 -26.06
CA THR A 62 -16.11 9.11 -26.30
C THR A 62 -16.04 10.01 -25.05
N LEU A 63 -15.03 10.88 -24.94
CA LEU A 63 -14.97 11.88 -23.85
C LEU A 63 -16.27 12.71 -23.70
N ALA A 64 -16.90 13.06 -24.82
CA ALA A 64 -18.14 13.85 -24.81
C ALA A 64 -19.40 13.01 -24.56
N GLN A 65 -19.33 11.70 -24.82
CA GLN A 65 -20.41 10.75 -24.60
C GLN A 65 -19.82 9.50 -23.92
N PRO A 66 -19.44 9.60 -22.64
CA PRO A 66 -18.80 8.51 -21.93
C PRO A 66 -19.84 7.45 -21.56
N LYS A 67 -19.38 6.20 -21.48
CA LYS A 67 -20.16 5.13 -20.86
C LYS A 67 -20.30 5.39 -19.37
N ARG A 68 -21.29 4.75 -18.73
CA ARG A 68 -21.48 4.90 -17.28
C ARG A 68 -20.65 3.88 -16.51
N SER A 69 -20.69 2.64 -16.96
CA SER A 69 -20.22 1.48 -16.21
C SER A 69 -18.84 1.03 -16.70
N PRO A 70 -17.87 0.80 -15.80
CA PRO A 70 -16.53 0.31 -16.18
C PRO A 70 -16.56 -1.02 -16.94
N MET A 71 -17.46 -1.95 -16.55
CA MET A 71 -17.55 -3.25 -17.24
C MET A 71 -18.19 -3.13 -18.62
N VAL A 72 -19.20 -2.26 -18.81
CA VAL A 72 -19.77 -1.99 -20.14
C VAL A 72 -18.76 -1.29 -21.06
N LEU A 73 -17.87 -0.48 -20.48
CA LEU A 73 -16.72 0.07 -21.20
C LEU A 73 -15.78 -1.05 -21.66
N LEU A 74 -15.35 -1.92 -20.75
CA LEU A 74 -14.46 -3.05 -21.04
C LEU A 74 -15.04 -3.99 -22.11
N ASP A 75 -16.33 -4.28 -22.05
CA ASP A 75 -17.04 -5.09 -23.03
C ASP A 75 -17.01 -4.48 -24.43
N ALA A 76 -17.03 -3.15 -24.52
CA ALA A 76 -17.04 -2.43 -25.78
C ALA A 76 -15.66 -2.24 -26.41
N LEU A 77 -14.57 -2.52 -25.68
CA LEU A 77 -13.21 -2.49 -26.23
C LEU A 77 -12.99 -3.64 -27.21
N ALA A 78 -12.19 -3.42 -28.24
CA ALA A 78 -11.55 -4.48 -29.00
C ALA A 78 -10.29 -4.98 -28.27
N PRO A 79 -9.79 -6.20 -28.54
CA PRO A 79 -8.49 -6.65 -28.03
C PRO A 79 -7.37 -5.66 -28.37
N GLY A 80 -6.56 -5.29 -27.37
CA GLY A 80 -5.49 -4.30 -27.49
C GLY A 80 -5.92 -2.85 -27.28
N GLU A 81 -7.22 -2.57 -27.15
CA GLU A 81 -7.72 -1.22 -26.84
C GLU A 81 -7.69 -0.93 -25.32
N GLU A 82 -7.55 0.35 -25.00
CA GLU A 82 -7.58 0.87 -23.64
C GLU A 82 -8.85 1.69 -23.38
N GLY A 83 -9.56 1.34 -22.31
CA GLY A 83 -10.68 2.08 -21.76
C GLY A 83 -10.25 2.92 -20.56
N CYS A 84 -10.56 4.21 -20.60
CA CYS A 84 -10.26 5.13 -19.52
C CYS A 84 -11.45 5.47 -18.65
N LEU A 85 -11.18 5.45 -17.36
CA LEU A 85 -12.08 5.90 -16.32
C LEU A 85 -11.72 7.34 -15.94
N THR A 86 -12.73 8.18 -15.70
CA THR A 86 -12.51 9.56 -15.25
C THR A 86 -11.66 9.59 -13.98
N ASP A 87 -10.58 10.38 -13.97
CA ASP A 87 -9.63 10.47 -12.85
C ASP A 87 -10.32 10.90 -11.54
N GLY A 88 -9.97 10.25 -10.43
CA GLY A 88 -10.53 10.52 -9.09
C GLY A 88 -12.00 10.13 -8.95
N ALA A 89 -12.63 9.60 -9.99
CA ALA A 89 -14.03 9.25 -9.96
C ALA A 89 -14.28 8.00 -9.11
N THR A 90 -15.49 7.92 -8.56
CA THR A 90 -16.01 6.73 -7.89
C THR A 90 -17.16 6.15 -8.70
N PHE A 91 -17.01 4.89 -9.12
CA PHE A 91 -18.03 4.13 -9.82
C PHE A 91 -18.71 3.19 -8.83
N THR A 92 -20.00 3.40 -8.58
CA THR A 92 -20.80 2.52 -7.72
C THR A 92 -21.73 1.68 -8.58
N PHE A 93 -21.76 0.37 -8.34
CA PHE A 93 -22.55 -0.58 -9.12
C PHE A 93 -22.95 -1.81 -8.30
N ASP A 94 -24.03 -2.48 -8.70
CA ASP A 94 -24.45 -3.75 -8.09
C ASP A 94 -23.73 -4.95 -8.71
N ALA A 95 -23.77 -6.10 -8.03
CA ALA A 95 -23.07 -7.34 -8.38
C ALA A 95 -23.20 -7.76 -9.85
N GLY A 96 -24.38 -7.56 -10.45
CA GLY A 96 -24.66 -7.95 -11.82
C GLY A 96 -23.87 -7.14 -12.86
N ALA A 97 -23.45 -5.93 -12.51
CA ALA A 97 -22.67 -5.05 -13.38
C ALA A 97 -21.15 -5.23 -13.21
N ALA A 98 -20.71 -6.12 -12.31
CA ALA A 98 -19.31 -6.45 -12.06
C ALA A 98 -18.77 -7.60 -12.92
N GLN A 99 -19.63 -8.17 -13.77
CA GLN A 99 -19.32 -9.32 -14.59
C GLN A 99 -18.99 -8.90 -16.02
N THR A 100 -17.97 -9.54 -16.59
CA THR A 100 -17.64 -9.44 -18.01
C THR A 100 -17.35 -10.82 -18.55
N SER A 101 -17.75 -11.04 -19.80
CA SER A 101 -17.35 -12.20 -20.61
C SER A 101 -16.50 -11.80 -21.82
N ALA A 102 -16.10 -10.52 -21.88
CA ALA A 102 -15.44 -9.95 -23.05
C ALA A 102 -13.92 -10.08 -22.95
N THR A 103 -13.39 -11.12 -23.58
CA THR A 103 -11.96 -11.45 -23.61
C THR A 103 -11.16 -10.53 -24.54
N GLY A 104 -9.90 -10.27 -24.19
CA GLY A 104 -8.89 -9.72 -25.09
C GLY A 104 -8.35 -10.76 -26.06
N SER A 105 -7.06 -10.71 -26.35
CA SER A 105 -6.36 -11.77 -27.09
C SER A 105 -4.92 -11.86 -26.59
N PRO A 106 -4.25 -13.04 -26.73
CA PRO A 106 -2.87 -13.19 -26.29
C PRO A 106 -1.96 -12.11 -26.88
N GLY A 107 -1.28 -11.35 -26.01
CA GLY A 107 -0.42 -10.21 -26.39
C GLY A 107 -1.17 -8.94 -26.81
N SER A 108 -2.50 -8.90 -26.71
CA SER A 108 -3.36 -7.75 -26.98
C SER A 108 -4.50 -7.72 -25.96
N PRO A 109 -4.18 -7.47 -24.67
CA PRO A 109 -5.19 -7.45 -23.64
C PRO A 109 -6.09 -6.22 -23.79
N LYS A 110 -7.29 -6.31 -23.21
CA LYS A 110 -8.12 -5.12 -22.98
C LYS A 110 -7.68 -4.48 -21.67
N VAL A 111 -7.48 -3.16 -21.67
CA VAL A 111 -6.98 -2.45 -20.49
C VAL A 111 -8.04 -1.51 -19.93
N LEU A 112 -8.29 -1.56 -18.63
CA LEU A 112 -8.96 -0.50 -17.89
C LEU A 112 -7.95 0.24 -17.01
N ARG A 113 -7.98 1.57 -17.10
CA ARG A 113 -7.11 2.45 -16.30
C ARG A 113 -7.73 3.85 -16.11
N PRO A 114 -7.20 4.67 -15.19
CA PRO A 114 -7.46 6.10 -15.17
C PRO A 114 -7.01 6.78 -16.48
N THR A 115 -7.56 7.98 -16.73
CA THR A 115 -7.23 8.78 -17.90
C THR A 115 -5.77 9.24 -17.85
N THR A 116 -5.33 9.71 -16.67
CA THR A 116 -3.96 10.20 -16.45
C THR A 116 -3.10 9.15 -15.73
N PRO A 117 -1.89 8.83 -16.22
CA PRO A 117 -0.95 7.96 -15.51
C PRO A 117 -0.68 8.44 -14.07
N GLY A 118 -0.79 7.54 -13.09
CA GLY A 118 -0.62 7.85 -11.67
C GLY A 118 -1.86 8.47 -11.00
N ALA A 119 -2.92 8.77 -11.74
CA ALA A 119 -4.23 9.03 -11.14
C ALA A 119 -4.82 7.72 -10.58
N ARG A 120 -5.90 7.84 -9.81
CA ARG A 120 -6.61 6.71 -9.19
C ARG A 120 -8.09 6.80 -9.49
N VAL A 121 -8.75 5.65 -9.52
CA VAL A 121 -10.21 5.53 -9.65
C VAL A 121 -10.71 4.50 -8.67
N THR A 122 -11.87 4.75 -8.07
CA THR A 122 -12.50 3.81 -7.14
C THR A 122 -13.67 3.10 -7.78
N MET A 123 -13.72 1.78 -7.65
CA MET A 123 -14.84 0.92 -8.03
C MET A 123 -15.45 0.33 -6.75
N ILE A 124 -16.72 0.64 -6.49
CA ILE A 124 -17.46 0.19 -5.30
C ILE A 124 -18.61 -0.70 -5.72
N ALA A 125 -18.57 -1.97 -5.34
CA ALA A 125 -19.74 -2.84 -5.42
C ALA A 125 -20.69 -2.58 -4.24
N SER A 126 -21.94 -2.20 -4.52
CA SER A 126 -22.99 -2.09 -3.49
C SER A 126 -23.47 -3.46 -3.01
N THR A 127 -23.36 -4.47 -3.88
CA THR A 127 -23.67 -5.88 -3.61
C THR A 127 -22.71 -6.77 -4.41
N GLY A 128 -22.39 -7.96 -3.91
CA GLY A 128 -21.58 -8.93 -4.65
C GLY A 128 -20.13 -8.50 -4.90
N PHE A 129 -19.60 -9.05 -5.99
CA PHE A 129 -18.23 -8.83 -6.45
C PHE A 129 -18.06 -7.41 -7.02
N ALA A 130 -16.88 -6.82 -6.80
CA ALA A 130 -16.41 -5.64 -7.54
C ALA A 130 -15.91 -6.00 -8.94
N VAL A 131 -15.35 -7.21 -9.09
CA VAL A 131 -15.07 -7.85 -10.39
C VAL A 131 -15.28 -9.35 -10.24
N ARG A 132 -16.05 -9.96 -11.14
CA ARG A 132 -16.09 -11.42 -11.31
C ARG A 132 -16.01 -11.76 -12.78
N THR A 133 -14.95 -12.44 -13.20
CA THR A 133 -14.71 -12.74 -14.61
C THR A 133 -14.13 -14.12 -14.84
N SER A 134 -14.59 -14.77 -15.90
CA SER A 134 -13.93 -15.90 -16.55
C SER A 134 -13.38 -15.52 -17.94
N ALA A 135 -13.52 -14.25 -18.35
CA ALA A 135 -12.86 -13.74 -19.55
C ALA A 135 -11.35 -13.65 -19.34
N HIS A 136 -10.61 -13.70 -20.44
CA HIS A 136 -9.15 -13.78 -20.48
C HIS A 136 -8.53 -12.48 -21.03
N ASP A 137 -7.23 -12.31 -20.89
CA ASP A 137 -6.45 -11.23 -21.51
C ASP A 137 -6.96 -9.83 -21.11
N LEU A 138 -7.05 -9.58 -19.80
CA LEU A 138 -7.53 -8.31 -19.24
C LEU A 138 -6.47 -7.71 -18.32
N VAL A 139 -6.37 -6.37 -18.34
CA VAL A 139 -5.50 -5.61 -17.43
C VAL A 139 -6.35 -4.57 -16.70
N PHE A 140 -6.28 -4.57 -15.37
CA PHE A 140 -6.81 -3.53 -14.52
C PHE A 140 -5.63 -2.79 -13.89
N ARG A 141 -5.53 -1.48 -14.15
CA ARG A 141 -4.40 -0.67 -13.69
C ARG A 141 -4.87 0.52 -12.86
N ASP A 142 -4.24 0.73 -11.71
CA ASP A 142 -4.45 1.91 -10.84
C ASP A 142 -5.91 2.10 -10.37
N ILE A 143 -6.59 0.99 -10.06
CA ILE A 143 -7.99 0.97 -9.61
C ILE A 143 -8.07 0.51 -8.14
N ASP A 144 -8.84 1.24 -7.35
CA ASP A 144 -9.18 0.91 -5.97
C ASP A 144 -10.49 0.14 -5.95
N PHE A 145 -10.47 -1.11 -5.52
CA PHE A 145 -11.69 -1.90 -5.40
C PHE A 145 -12.17 -1.92 -3.96
N ARG A 146 -13.46 -1.65 -3.78
CA ARG A 146 -14.18 -1.68 -2.51
C ARG A 146 -15.51 -2.39 -2.69
N THR A 147 -16.11 -2.81 -1.57
CA THR A 147 -17.47 -3.33 -1.56
C THR A 147 -18.15 -3.01 -0.24
N THR A 148 -19.48 -2.84 -0.28
CA THR A 148 -20.31 -2.71 0.93
C THR A 148 -20.97 -4.03 1.33
N GLN A 149 -20.67 -5.13 0.63
CA GLN A 149 -21.18 -6.45 0.98
C GLN A 149 -20.60 -6.94 2.32
N VAL A 150 -21.15 -8.02 2.86
CA VAL A 150 -20.67 -8.70 4.08
C VAL A 150 -20.33 -10.18 3.88
N SER A 151 -20.29 -10.66 2.64
CA SER A 151 -20.07 -12.07 2.30
C SER A 151 -19.37 -12.24 0.96
N GLY A 152 -18.74 -13.39 0.71
CA GLY A 152 -18.10 -13.72 -0.58
C GLY A 152 -16.84 -12.91 -0.88
N ASN A 153 -16.15 -13.21 -1.99
CA ASN A 153 -14.96 -12.47 -2.40
C ASN A 153 -15.34 -11.10 -2.98
N MET A 154 -14.49 -10.09 -2.80
CA MET A 154 -14.66 -8.81 -3.49
C MET A 154 -14.25 -8.93 -4.97
N VAL A 155 -13.07 -9.47 -5.25
CA VAL A 155 -12.61 -9.75 -6.61
C VAL A 155 -12.46 -11.25 -6.80
N GLN A 156 -13.05 -11.79 -7.87
CA GLN A 156 -12.91 -13.18 -8.26
C GLN A 156 -12.49 -13.31 -9.72
N ILE A 157 -11.33 -13.93 -9.96
CA ILE A 157 -10.74 -14.13 -11.28
C ILE A 157 -10.64 -15.63 -11.57
N ASN A 158 -11.33 -16.09 -12.62
CA ASN A 158 -11.30 -17.46 -13.11
C ASN A 158 -10.86 -17.53 -14.58
N GLY A 159 -10.42 -16.42 -15.18
CA GLY A 159 -9.91 -16.38 -16.55
C GLY A 159 -8.39 -16.22 -16.59
N ASP A 160 -7.82 -16.47 -17.77
CA ASP A 160 -6.37 -16.52 -17.99
C ASP A 160 -5.78 -15.17 -18.39
N ARG A 161 -4.47 -15.00 -18.18
CA ARG A 161 -3.70 -13.82 -18.59
C ARG A 161 -4.34 -12.54 -18.08
N ILE A 162 -4.70 -12.55 -16.80
CA ILE A 162 -5.32 -11.41 -16.10
C ILE A 162 -4.27 -10.71 -15.27
N THR A 163 -4.12 -9.41 -15.45
CA THR A 163 -3.18 -8.58 -14.68
C THR A 163 -3.93 -7.56 -13.84
N LEU A 164 -3.63 -7.56 -12.53
CA LEU A 164 -3.92 -6.47 -11.62
C LEU A 164 -2.62 -5.73 -11.30
N GLU A 165 -2.52 -4.47 -11.72
CA GLU A 165 -1.31 -3.65 -11.61
C GLU A 165 -1.60 -2.34 -10.89
N GLY A 166 -0.87 -2.02 -9.83
CA GLY A 166 -1.10 -0.76 -9.11
C GLY A 166 -2.45 -0.67 -8.39
N VAL A 167 -3.15 -1.79 -8.21
CA VAL A 167 -4.49 -1.80 -7.61
C VAL A 167 -4.42 -1.73 -6.09
N ASP A 168 -5.50 -1.25 -5.46
CA ASP A 168 -5.68 -1.32 -4.02
C ASP A 168 -6.97 -2.05 -3.67
N LEU A 169 -6.83 -3.13 -2.89
CA LEU A 169 -7.89 -4.05 -2.53
C LEU A 169 -8.11 -3.98 -1.01
N THR A 170 -9.30 -3.51 -0.60
CA THR A 170 -9.67 -3.44 0.83
C THR A 170 -11.10 -3.89 1.03
N TYR A 171 -11.30 -4.88 1.90
CA TYR A 171 -12.61 -5.41 2.20
C TYR A 171 -12.76 -5.90 3.65
N PRO A 172 -13.20 -5.04 4.58
CA PRO A 172 -13.30 -5.39 6.00
C PRO A 172 -14.16 -6.61 6.30
N ASN A 173 -15.13 -6.94 5.46
CA ASN A 173 -16.09 -8.00 5.78
C ASN A 173 -15.79 -9.34 5.10
N ASN A 174 -14.76 -9.50 4.26
CA ASN A 174 -14.45 -10.81 3.67
C ASN A 174 -13.10 -10.85 2.93
N ILE A 175 -12.93 -11.85 2.06
CA ILE A 175 -11.78 -12.05 1.17
C ILE A 175 -11.69 -10.95 0.11
N CYS A 176 -10.53 -10.33 -0.02
CA CYS A 176 -10.31 -9.31 -1.05
C CYS A 176 -10.17 -9.91 -2.45
N LEU A 177 -9.32 -10.92 -2.63
CA LEU A 177 -9.01 -11.48 -3.95
C LEU A 177 -8.98 -13.02 -3.92
N GLY A 178 -9.80 -13.63 -4.76
CA GLY A 178 -9.74 -15.06 -5.08
C GLY A 178 -9.43 -15.31 -6.55
N VAL A 179 -8.44 -16.16 -6.83
CA VAL A 179 -8.00 -16.52 -8.18
C VAL A 179 -8.08 -18.03 -8.38
N GLY A 180 -8.65 -18.47 -9.50
CA GLY A 180 -8.81 -19.90 -9.83
C GLY A 180 -9.67 -20.62 -8.80
N VAL A 181 -10.88 -20.10 -8.52
CA VAL A 181 -11.72 -20.58 -7.41
C VAL A 181 -12.91 -21.39 -7.94
N GLN A 182 -13.11 -22.58 -7.37
CA GLN A 182 -14.25 -23.51 -7.49
C GLN A 182 -14.46 -24.22 -8.83
N GLU A 183 -14.20 -23.58 -9.98
CA GLU A 183 -14.67 -24.09 -11.28
C GLU A 183 -13.55 -24.29 -12.31
N ASP A 184 -12.68 -23.29 -12.54
CA ASP A 184 -11.59 -23.37 -13.53
C ASP A 184 -10.28 -22.79 -12.96
N PRO A 185 -9.11 -23.43 -13.23
CA PRO A 185 -7.82 -22.84 -12.91
C PRO A 185 -7.58 -21.61 -13.79
N ALA A 186 -7.01 -20.55 -13.21
CA ALA A 186 -6.58 -19.37 -13.95
C ALA A 186 -5.10 -19.52 -14.32
N GLU A 187 -4.78 -19.46 -15.61
CA GLU A 187 -3.40 -19.46 -16.11
C GLU A 187 -2.87 -18.02 -16.23
N ASP A 188 -1.59 -17.80 -15.95
CA ASP A 188 -0.85 -16.55 -16.12
C ASP A 188 -1.50 -15.34 -15.40
N PHE A 189 -2.04 -15.57 -14.20
CA PHE A 189 -2.51 -14.46 -13.37
C PHE A 189 -1.32 -13.63 -12.86
N THR A 190 -1.43 -12.30 -12.89
CA THR A 190 -0.41 -11.40 -12.34
C THR A 190 -1.04 -10.41 -11.37
N LEU A 191 -0.54 -10.38 -10.13
CA LEU A 191 -0.75 -9.28 -9.19
C LEU A 191 0.59 -8.60 -8.95
N ARG A 192 0.72 -7.35 -9.39
CA ARG A 192 1.96 -6.60 -9.21
C ARG A 192 1.76 -5.19 -8.72
N GLN A 193 2.73 -4.70 -7.95
CA GLN A 193 2.80 -3.30 -7.51
C GLN A 193 1.53 -2.82 -6.80
N SER A 194 0.83 -3.74 -6.13
CA SER A 194 -0.51 -3.55 -5.61
C SER A 194 -0.53 -3.62 -4.08
N ALA A 195 -1.63 -3.15 -3.49
CA ALA A 195 -1.88 -3.23 -2.06
C ALA A 195 -3.11 -4.12 -1.77
N VAL A 196 -2.99 -5.03 -0.81
CA VAL A 196 -4.09 -5.90 -0.34
C VAL A 196 -4.14 -5.85 1.17
N HIS A 197 -5.16 -5.22 1.73
CA HIS A 197 -5.18 -4.92 3.15
C HIS A 197 -6.56 -4.83 3.78
N GLY A 198 -6.57 -4.94 5.11
CA GLY A 198 -7.78 -4.79 5.91
C GLY A 198 -8.85 -5.85 5.61
N CYS A 199 -8.50 -6.95 4.94
CA CYS A 199 -9.48 -7.95 4.51
C CYS A 199 -9.98 -8.75 5.72
N GLY A 200 -11.29 -8.83 5.89
CA GLY A 200 -11.95 -9.58 6.97
C GLY A 200 -11.87 -8.99 8.39
N ARG A 201 -11.38 -7.74 8.56
CA ARG A 201 -11.17 -7.09 9.87
C ARG A 201 -12.44 -6.74 10.65
N ALA A 202 -13.60 -6.66 10.00
CA ALA A 202 -14.89 -6.42 10.67
C ALA A 202 -15.30 -7.58 11.59
N TYR A 203 -14.72 -8.76 11.39
CA TYR A 203 -14.86 -9.90 12.30
C TYR A 203 -13.92 -9.80 13.51
N GLY A 204 -13.42 -8.61 13.85
CA GLY A 204 -12.65 -8.38 15.06
C GLY A 204 -11.24 -8.96 15.03
N ASP A 205 -10.54 -8.79 16.15
CA ASP A 205 -9.18 -9.26 16.36
C ASP A 205 -9.11 -10.80 16.28
N PRO A 206 -8.10 -11.39 15.58
CA PRO A 206 -7.86 -12.84 15.59
C PRO A 206 -7.74 -13.42 17.01
N ARG A 207 -7.50 -12.61 18.04
CA ARG A 207 -7.40 -12.99 19.45
C ARG A 207 -8.73 -13.24 20.18
N GLY A 208 -9.91 -13.11 19.56
CA GLY A 208 -11.19 -13.18 20.29
C GLY A 208 -12.40 -13.81 19.55
N GLY A 209 -12.54 -15.14 19.64
CA GLY A 209 -13.85 -15.83 19.65
C GLY A 209 -14.13 -16.84 18.52
N GLU A 210 -14.78 -17.94 18.92
CA GLU A 210 -14.98 -19.28 18.32
C GLU A 210 -15.58 -19.43 16.90
N ASP A 211 -16.11 -18.38 16.24
CA ASP A 211 -16.95 -18.55 15.03
C ASP A 211 -16.31 -18.09 13.68
N ARG A 212 -14.99 -17.85 13.58
CA ARG A 212 -14.40 -16.97 12.54
C ARG A 212 -13.36 -17.61 11.60
N TYR A 213 -13.27 -18.93 11.55
CA TYR A 213 -12.00 -19.63 11.31
C TYR A 213 -11.86 -20.42 9.98
N GLY A 214 -11.92 -19.79 8.81
CA GLY A 214 -11.53 -20.55 7.60
C GLY A 214 -11.41 -19.85 6.24
N GLY A 215 -11.78 -18.58 6.11
CA GLY A 215 -11.88 -17.99 4.76
C GLY A 215 -11.84 -16.47 4.73
N LEU A 216 -10.94 -15.82 5.48
CA LEU A 216 -10.84 -14.35 5.52
C LEU A 216 -9.42 -13.92 5.13
N HIS A 217 -9.11 -14.06 3.84
CA HIS A 217 -7.76 -13.87 3.29
C HIS A 217 -7.62 -12.52 2.57
N GLY A 218 -6.41 -12.00 2.49
CA GLY A 218 -6.07 -10.97 1.52
C GLY A 218 -6.16 -11.54 0.11
N VAL A 219 -5.23 -12.46 -0.20
CA VAL A 219 -5.12 -13.15 -1.48
C VAL A 219 -5.25 -14.65 -1.29
N TYR A 220 -6.01 -15.27 -2.18
CA TYR A 220 -6.35 -16.67 -2.15
C TYR A 220 -6.23 -17.28 -3.55
N LEU A 221 -5.45 -18.36 -3.70
CA LEU A 221 -5.07 -18.94 -4.99
C LEU A 221 -5.42 -20.44 -5.08
N ALA A 222 -6.02 -20.83 -6.21
CA ALA A 222 -6.21 -22.20 -6.70
C ALA A 222 -6.97 -23.16 -5.75
N TYR A 223 -8.20 -22.82 -5.40
CA TYR A 223 -9.06 -23.77 -4.68
C TYR A 223 -9.97 -24.48 -5.66
N LEU A 224 -9.48 -25.61 -6.15
CA LEU A 224 -10.24 -26.47 -7.03
C LEU A 224 -11.03 -27.48 -6.17
N ARG A 225 -12.24 -27.83 -6.62
CA ARG A 225 -12.98 -28.95 -6.02
C ARG A 225 -12.48 -30.26 -6.62
N ASP A 226 -12.53 -31.33 -5.83
CA ASP A 226 -12.07 -32.68 -6.20
C ASP A 226 -12.37 -33.05 -7.67
N GLY A 227 -11.32 -33.29 -8.45
CA GLY A 227 -11.41 -33.81 -9.83
C GLY A 227 -11.12 -32.80 -10.95
N ALA A 228 -10.80 -31.54 -10.63
CA ALA A 228 -10.22 -30.61 -11.60
C ALA A 228 -8.76 -30.99 -11.92
N ASP A 229 -8.34 -30.75 -13.16
CA ASP A 229 -6.95 -30.93 -13.58
C ASP A 229 -6.10 -29.81 -12.94
N PRO A 230 -5.10 -30.13 -12.09
CA PRO A 230 -4.19 -29.13 -11.54
C PRO A 230 -3.24 -28.56 -12.62
N ASP A 231 -3.10 -29.23 -13.77
CA ASP A 231 -2.27 -28.74 -14.87
C ASP A 231 -2.93 -27.50 -15.52
N GLY A 232 -2.30 -26.34 -15.35
CA GLY A 232 -2.72 -25.09 -16.00
C GLY A 232 -2.88 -23.88 -15.07
N TYR A 233 -2.79 -24.05 -13.75
CA TYR A 233 -2.67 -22.89 -12.87
C TYR A 233 -1.25 -22.31 -12.94
N SER A 234 -1.14 -21.00 -13.09
CA SER A 234 0.12 -20.28 -12.90
C SER A 234 -0.15 -18.85 -12.45
N ALA A 235 0.70 -18.34 -11.55
CA ALA A 235 0.54 -16.99 -11.04
C ALA A 235 1.86 -16.30 -10.71
N VAL A 236 1.91 -14.99 -10.92
CA VAL A 236 2.99 -14.11 -10.48
C VAL A 236 2.43 -13.11 -9.47
N ILE A 237 2.92 -13.17 -8.23
CA ILE A 237 2.61 -12.24 -7.16
C ILE A 237 3.89 -11.51 -6.81
N GLU A 238 4.06 -10.27 -7.30
CA GLU A 238 5.31 -9.54 -7.12
C GLU A 238 5.19 -8.07 -6.72
N GLN A 239 6.14 -7.59 -5.93
CA GLN A 239 6.24 -6.17 -5.58
C GLN A 239 4.98 -5.61 -4.89
N ASN A 240 4.27 -6.44 -4.12
CA ASN A 240 3.02 -6.04 -3.46
C ASN A 240 3.21 -5.74 -1.98
N PHE A 241 2.29 -4.94 -1.45
CA PHE A 241 2.09 -4.72 -0.02
C PHE A 241 0.84 -5.49 0.44
N VAL A 242 1.03 -6.56 1.22
CA VAL A 242 -0.07 -7.37 1.73
C VAL A 242 -0.09 -7.28 3.25
N TYR A 243 -1.01 -6.55 3.84
CA TYR A 243 -0.91 -6.21 5.26
C TYR A 243 -2.23 -6.08 6.00
N ASP A 244 -2.18 -6.24 7.33
CA ASP A 244 -3.32 -6.09 8.24
C ASP A 244 -4.57 -6.90 7.82
N ASN A 245 -4.37 -8.07 7.19
CA ASN A 245 -5.45 -8.97 6.84
C ASN A 245 -5.77 -9.91 8.01
N ASN A 246 -7.05 -10.17 8.23
CA ASN A 246 -7.50 -10.84 9.45
C ASN A 246 -6.94 -12.27 9.62
N ASN A 247 -7.06 -13.13 8.60
CA ASN A 247 -6.55 -14.50 8.68
C ASN A 247 -5.23 -14.68 7.93
N ARG A 248 -5.22 -14.68 6.60
CA ARG A 248 -3.99 -14.92 5.83
C ARG A 248 -3.72 -13.77 4.87
N GLY A 249 -2.47 -13.33 4.77
CA GLY A 249 -2.03 -12.38 3.75
C GLY A 249 -2.17 -13.02 2.37
N VAL A 250 -1.41 -14.09 2.14
CA VAL A 250 -1.51 -14.92 0.92
C VAL A 250 -1.69 -16.40 1.29
N GLN A 251 -2.69 -17.04 0.68
CA GLN A 251 -2.91 -18.48 0.77
C GLN A 251 -2.74 -19.14 -0.59
N LEU A 252 -1.87 -20.14 -0.65
CA LEU A 252 -1.74 -21.08 -1.76
C LEU A 252 -2.34 -22.42 -1.37
N TYR A 253 -3.41 -22.86 -2.04
CA TYR A 253 -4.00 -24.18 -1.80
C TYR A 253 -3.15 -25.31 -2.41
N PRO A 254 -3.39 -26.59 -2.05
CA PRO A 254 -2.63 -27.73 -2.57
C PRO A 254 -2.54 -27.84 -4.10
N ASP A 255 -3.54 -27.29 -4.81
CA ASP A 255 -3.62 -27.29 -6.27
C ASP A 255 -2.91 -26.08 -6.90
N ALA A 256 -2.42 -25.12 -6.11
CA ALA A 256 -1.68 -23.98 -6.61
C ALA A 256 -0.28 -24.44 -7.04
N ASP A 257 -0.06 -24.62 -8.33
CA ASP A 257 1.24 -24.95 -8.92
C ASP A 257 1.78 -23.79 -9.76
N ASP A 258 3.08 -23.80 -10.05
CA ASP A 258 3.74 -22.78 -10.91
C ASP A 258 3.52 -21.31 -10.45
N VAL A 259 3.55 -21.09 -9.13
CA VAL A 259 3.40 -19.75 -8.55
C VAL A 259 4.75 -19.14 -8.19
N LEU A 260 5.02 -17.96 -8.75
CA LEU A 260 6.13 -17.10 -8.36
C LEU A 260 5.64 -16.03 -7.39
N LEU A 261 6.12 -16.07 -6.14
CA LEU A 261 5.85 -15.06 -5.13
C LEU A 261 7.17 -14.35 -4.76
N GLN A 262 7.37 -13.12 -5.24
CA GLN A 262 8.65 -12.44 -5.08
C GLN A 262 8.59 -10.95 -4.75
N PHE A 263 9.57 -10.46 -3.98
CA PHE A 263 9.72 -9.03 -3.67
C PHE A 263 8.49 -8.39 -3.00
N ASN A 264 7.67 -9.18 -2.29
CA ASN A 264 6.51 -8.67 -1.57
C ASN A 264 6.86 -8.31 -0.12
N LEU A 265 6.11 -7.37 0.45
CA LEU A 265 6.05 -7.14 1.89
C LEU A 265 4.74 -7.69 2.43
N LEU A 266 4.83 -8.67 3.32
CA LEU A 266 3.71 -9.25 4.05
C LEU A 266 3.85 -8.88 5.53
N TYR A 267 2.92 -8.07 6.04
CA TYR A 267 3.07 -7.44 7.36
C TYR A 267 1.79 -7.46 8.19
N GLY A 268 1.86 -7.88 9.45
CA GLY A 268 0.73 -7.69 10.37
C GLY A 268 -0.52 -8.50 10.02
N ASN A 269 -0.41 -9.47 9.11
CA ASN A 269 -1.51 -10.39 8.78
C ASN A 269 -1.63 -11.44 9.89
N GLY A 270 -2.77 -12.13 10.01
CA GLY A 270 -2.85 -13.28 10.92
C GLY A 270 -1.71 -14.29 10.69
N SER A 271 -1.64 -14.85 9.48
CA SER A 271 -0.45 -15.48 8.89
C SER A 271 -0.06 -14.71 7.63
N ASN A 272 1.22 -14.39 7.45
CA ASN A 272 1.67 -13.70 6.25
C ASN A 272 1.52 -14.58 5.00
N LEU A 273 2.09 -15.78 5.02
CA LEU A 273 2.07 -16.72 3.90
C LEU A 273 1.77 -18.13 4.41
N ASN A 274 0.86 -18.80 3.70
CA ASN A 274 0.58 -20.20 3.93
C ASN A 274 0.61 -20.95 2.59
N LEU A 275 1.37 -22.05 2.59
CA LEU A 275 1.63 -22.93 1.47
C LEU A 275 1.01 -24.31 1.78
N GLY A 276 -0.11 -24.66 1.16
CA GLY A 276 -0.73 -25.99 1.25
C GLY A 276 -2.13 -26.03 1.89
N GLY A 277 -2.58 -27.25 2.23
CA GLY A 277 -3.89 -27.57 2.81
C GLY A 277 -4.00 -29.07 3.16
N ASP A 278 -5.00 -29.44 3.97
CA ASP A 278 -5.15 -30.70 4.74
C ASP A 278 -5.18 -32.05 3.98
N SER A 279 -4.97 -32.10 2.66
CA SER A 279 -5.04 -33.34 1.89
C SER A 279 -3.66 -33.93 1.58
N ALA A 280 -3.44 -35.19 2.01
CA ALA A 280 -2.23 -36.01 1.79
C ALA A 280 -1.85 -36.28 0.31
N ALA A 281 -2.49 -35.61 -0.65
CA ALA A 281 -2.16 -35.61 -2.07
C ALA A 281 -1.56 -34.24 -2.43
N LEU A 282 -0.24 -34.09 -2.26
CA LEU A 282 0.49 -32.91 -2.70
C LEU A 282 0.58 -32.94 -4.24
N LEU A 283 -0.24 -32.12 -4.91
CA LEU A 283 -0.20 -31.93 -6.37
C LEU A 283 0.79 -30.82 -6.78
N SER A 284 0.88 -29.75 -5.98
CA SER A 284 1.80 -28.63 -6.22
C SER A 284 3.27 -28.97 -5.99
N GLN A 285 4.11 -28.73 -7.00
CA GLN A 285 5.54 -29.04 -6.99
C GLN A 285 6.43 -27.99 -7.67
N ARG A 286 5.93 -26.83 -8.11
CA ARG A 286 6.70 -25.86 -8.91
C ARG A 286 6.59 -24.40 -8.43
N ASN A 287 6.18 -24.18 -7.18
CA ASN A 287 6.11 -22.85 -6.60
C ASN A 287 7.51 -22.33 -6.20
N LEU A 288 7.75 -21.04 -6.46
CA LEU A 288 8.95 -20.31 -6.05
C LEU A 288 8.57 -19.11 -5.18
N VAL A 289 8.96 -19.16 -3.90
CA VAL A 289 8.75 -18.06 -2.94
C VAL A 289 10.10 -17.44 -2.62
N THR A 290 10.37 -16.23 -3.12
CA THR A 290 11.71 -15.66 -3.01
C THR A 290 11.80 -14.17 -2.76
N ASN A 291 12.80 -13.74 -1.99
CA ASN A 291 13.10 -12.31 -1.79
C ASN A 291 11.94 -11.50 -1.19
N ASN A 292 11.09 -12.11 -0.37
CA ASN A 292 10.00 -11.42 0.32
C ASN A 292 10.42 -10.99 1.73
N ILE A 293 9.69 -10.03 2.29
CA ILE A 293 9.76 -9.65 3.70
C ILE A 293 8.45 -10.08 4.36
N LEU A 294 8.54 -10.95 5.37
CA LEU A 294 7.42 -11.42 6.17
C LEU A 294 7.65 -10.96 7.62
N ALA A 295 6.70 -10.23 8.17
CA ALA A 295 6.86 -9.55 9.44
C ALA A 295 5.58 -9.50 10.27
N ASP A 296 5.73 -9.58 11.59
CA ASP A 296 4.67 -9.33 12.57
C ASP A 296 3.38 -10.17 12.33
N SER A 297 3.52 -11.46 12.01
CA SER A 297 2.35 -12.34 11.88
C SER A 297 1.59 -12.42 13.22
N VAL A 298 0.32 -12.03 13.22
CA VAL A 298 -0.56 -12.00 14.39
C VAL A 298 -1.40 -13.27 14.44
N LEU A 299 -0.74 -14.42 14.57
CA LEU A 299 -1.49 -15.67 14.79
C LEU A 299 -2.19 -15.56 16.15
N PRO A 300 -3.46 -16.00 16.26
CA PRO A 300 -4.01 -16.29 17.58
C PRO A 300 -3.06 -17.26 18.27
N ALA A 301 -2.66 -16.94 19.50
CA ALA A 301 -2.13 -17.97 20.38
C ALA A 301 -3.21 -19.05 20.44
N LEU A 302 -2.95 -20.22 19.85
CA LEU A 302 -3.75 -21.41 20.06
C LEU A 302 -3.43 -21.90 21.47
N ASP A 303 -3.83 -21.13 22.49
CA ASP A 303 -4.11 -21.71 23.79
C ASP A 303 -5.23 -22.72 23.52
N GLN A 304 -4.88 -24.00 23.64
CA GLN A 304 -5.80 -25.10 23.40
C GLN A 304 -7.08 -24.83 24.18
N ASP A 305 -8.15 -24.46 23.48
CA ASP A 305 -9.47 -24.40 24.08
C ASP A 305 -9.79 -25.82 24.58
N PRO A 306 -9.83 -26.04 25.91
CA PRO A 306 -10.03 -27.38 26.45
C PRO A 306 -11.41 -27.93 26.13
N GLN A 307 -12.34 -27.09 25.65
CA GLN A 307 -13.73 -27.46 25.39
C GLN A 307 -13.95 -28.04 23.99
N HIS A 308 -13.07 -27.76 23.02
CA HIS A 308 -13.25 -28.18 21.61
C HIS A 308 -11.98 -28.73 20.92
N PRO A 309 -11.35 -29.80 21.45
CA PRO A 309 -10.10 -30.36 20.91
C PRO A 309 -10.22 -30.96 19.49
N GLU A 310 -11.43 -31.31 19.04
CA GLU A 310 -11.66 -31.88 17.70
C GLU A 310 -11.61 -30.86 16.54
N LEU A 311 -11.70 -29.56 16.83
CA LEU A 311 -11.57 -28.51 15.81
C LEU A 311 -10.12 -28.35 15.30
N TYR A 312 -9.15 -28.86 16.07
CA TYR A 312 -7.72 -28.71 15.82
C TYR A 312 -7.13 -29.77 14.86
N THR A 313 -7.90 -30.80 14.51
CA THR A 313 -7.37 -32.01 13.83
C THR A 313 -7.73 -32.15 12.35
N GLY A 314 -8.31 -31.14 11.69
CA GLY A 314 -8.60 -31.29 10.24
C GLY A 314 -9.02 -30.07 9.44
N TRP A 315 -8.86 -28.85 9.96
CA TRP A 315 -8.91 -27.57 9.18
C TRP A 315 -8.00 -26.49 9.82
N LEU A 316 -7.71 -26.61 11.12
CA LEU A 316 -6.89 -25.67 11.92
C LEU A 316 -5.46 -26.14 12.21
N GLY A 317 -5.04 -27.32 11.71
CA GLY A 317 -3.64 -27.74 11.77
C GLY A 317 -2.69 -26.77 11.04
N ASP A 318 -3.24 -26.00 10.10
CA ASP A 318 -2.53 -25.09 9.18
C ASP A 318 -2.45 -23.64 9.70
N THR A 319 -2.28 -23.47 11.00
CA THR A 319 -2.12 -22.16 11.67
C THR A 319 -0.66 -21.71 11.72
N HIS A 320 0.19 -22.27 10.87
CA HIS A 320 1.61 -21.99 10.86
C HIS A 320 2.00 -21.10 9.68
N GLU A 321 2.98 -20.22 9.87
CA GLU A 321 3.68 -19.58 8.76
C GLU A 321 4.53 -20.66 8.11
N VAL A 322 4.01 -21.27 7.04
CA VAL A 322 4.64 -22.47 6.44
C VAL A 322 5.65 -22.03 5.39
N LEU A 323 6.94 -22.16 5.72
CA LEU A 323 8.05 -22.11 4.77
C LEU A 323 8.81 -23.44 4.85
N GLY A 324 8.19 -24.52 4.34
CA GLY A 324 8.47 -25.93 4.66
C GLY A 324 9.94 -26.40 4.77
N ARG A 325 10.13 -27.55 5.43
CA ARG A 325 11.44 -28.23 5.57
C ARG A 325 11.87 -28.95 4.29
N PRO A 326 13.20 -29.08 4.05
CA PRO A 326 13.74 -29.90 2.96
C PRO A 326 13.24 -31.34 3.02
N SER A 327 12.36 -31.71 2.09
CA SER A 327 12.24 -33.11 1.67
C SER A 327 13.20 -33.32 0.51
N SER A 328 13.92 -34.44 0.50
CA SER A 328 14.91 -34.78 -0.53
C SER A 328 14.31 -35.07 -1.92
N THR A 329 13.04 -34.74 -2.15
CA THR A 329 12.25 -35.26 -3.29
C THR A 329 11.15 -34.32 -3.84
N ALA A 330 11.19 -32.99 -3.69
CA ALA A 330 10.08 -32.16 -4.22
C ALA A 330 10.46 -30.76 -4.70
N GLY A 331 9.78 -30.29 -5.76
CA GLY A 331 10.20 -29.18 -6.62
C GLY A 331 9.77 -27.77 -6.21
N ASN A 332 9.08 -27.58 -5.09
CA ASN A 332 8.81 -26.23 -4.60
C ASN A 332 10.05 -25.63 -3.93
N HIS A 333 10.27 -24.34 -4.12
CA HIS A 333 11.48 -23.63 -3.68
C HIS A 333 11.13 -22.39 -2.83
N VAL A 334 11.79 -22.26 -1.67
CA VAL A 334 11.71 -21.07 -0.82
C VAL A 334 13.12 -20.54 -0.56
N ASP A 335 13.41 -19.33 -1.05
CA ASP A 335 14.78 -18.81 -1.07
C ASP A 335 14.91 -17.29 -0.81
N GLY A 336 15.85 -16.87 0.02
CA GLY A 336 16.21 -15.46 0.21
C GLY A 336 15.13 -14.57 0.84
N ASN A 337 14.20 -15.14 1.61
CA ASN A 337 13.16 -14.40 2.32
C ASN A 337 13.63 -13.93 3.70
N CYS A 338 13.11 -12.80 4.16
CA CYS A 338 13.41 -12.18 5.46
C CYS A 338 12.19 -12.31 6.38
N ILE A 339 12.33 -12.98 7.53
CA ILE A 339 11.21 -13.30 8.42
C ILE A 339 11.48 -12.75 9.83
N SER A 340 10.55 -11.97 10.40
CA SER A 340 10.68 -11.43 11.76
C SER A 340 9.38 -11.39 12.54
N ASN A 341 9.47 -11.64 13.86
CA ASN A 341 8.38 -11.49 14.83
C ASN A 341 7.06 -12.15 14.42
N SER A 342 7.17 -13.24 13.67
CA SER A 342 6.03 -14.09 13.38
C SER A 342 5.82 -15.08 14.52
N ALA A 343 4.58 -15.29 14.93
CA ALA A 343 4.23 -16.04 16.13
C ALA A 343 4.67 -17.53 16.15
N HIS A 344 5.02 -18.13 15.00
CA HIS A 344 5.53 -19.50 14.93
C HIS A 344 6.51 -19.74 13.76
N PRO A 345 7.78 -19.29 13.86
CA PRO A 345 8.78 -19.60 12.83
C PRO A 345 9.21 -21.09 12.89
N GLN A 346 8.88 -21.82 13.97
CA GLN A 346 9.48 -23.12 14.28
C GLN A 346 8.67 -24.36 13.92
N ASN A 347 7.39 -24.23 13.56
CA ASN A 347 6.55 -25.37 13.17
C ASN A 347 6.49 -25.48 11.64
N LEU A 348 7.66 -25.70 11.07
CA LEU A 348 7.79 -26.22 9.72
C LEU A 348 7.29 -27.66 9.74
N TYR A 349 6.12 -27.91 9.16
CA TYR A 349 5.58 -29.26 9.08
C TYR A 349 6.60 -30.21 8.44
N ASP A 350 6.95 -31.27 9.16
CA ASP A 350 7.68 -32.42 8.62
C ASP A 350 6.77 -33.11 7.59
N GLY A 351 6.95 -32.80 6.30
CA GLY A 351 6.20 -33.47 5.22
C GLY A 351 5.95 -32.64 3.96
N VAL A 352 6.16 -31.33 3.99
CA VAL A 352 5.87 -30.46 2.84
C VAL A 352 7.13 -30.33 1.99
N GLY A 353 7.09 -30.82 0.76
CA GLY A 353 8.23 -30.95 -0.15
C GLY A 353 8.86 -29.65 -0.67
N PHE A 354 9.37 -28.81 0.22
CA PHE A 354 10.03 -27.54 -0.11
C PHE A 354 11.52 -27.62 0.14
N THR A 355 12.35 -27.16 -0.79
CA THR A 355 13.79 -27.01 -0.54
C THR A 355 14.07 -25.63 0.05
N HIS A 356 14.71 -25.60 1.23
CA HIS A 356 15.05 -24.38 1.97
C HIS A 356 16.50 -23.95 1.68
N VAL A 357 16.68 -22.74 1.15
CA VAL A 357 18.00 -22.14 0.89
C VAL A 357 17.99 -20.68 1.37
N ASP A 358 19.03 -20.26 2.09
CA ASP A 358 19.36 -18.85 2.40
C ASP A 358 18.26 -17.91 2.97
N ASN A 359 17.18 -18.42 3.61
CA ASN A 359 16.23 -17.57 4.36
C ASN A 359 16.78 -17.17 5.74
N ILE A 360 16.39 -15.98 6.20
CA ILE A 360 16.90 -15.38 7.45
C ILE A 360 15.75 -15.15 8.42
N GLU A 361 15.78 -15.88 9.53
CA GLU A 361 14.81 -15.80 10.64
C GLU A 361 15.32 -14.92 11.77
N ASN A 362 14.44 -14.31 12.59
CA ASN A 362 14.81 -13.48 13.75
C ASN A 362 15.67 -14.19 14.82
N GLN A 363 15.74 -15.52 14.80
CA GLN A 363 16.63 -16.32 15.63
C GLN A 363 18.06 -16.44 15.06
N ASP A 364 18.29 -15.97 13.83
CA ASP A 364 19.58 -16.02 13.17
C ASP A 364 20.58 -15.10 13.89
N PRO A 365 21.82 -15.56 14.16
CA PRO A 365 22.87 -14.73 14.75
C PRO A 365 23.19 -13.46 13.95
N LEU A 366 22.69 -13.30 12.73
CA LEU A 366 22.75 -12.09 11.93
C LEU A 366 21.84 -10.95 12.42
N PHE A 367 20.96 -11.16 13.40
CA PHE A 367 20.24 -10.05 14.05
C PHE A 367 21.13 -9.32 15.08
N THR A 368 20.99 -8.00 15.17
CA THR A 368 21.66 -7.17 16.20
C THR A 368 20.84 -7.04 17.47
N ASP A 369 19.52 -7.22 17.38
CA ASP A 369 18.63 -7.23 18.54
C ASP A 369 17.60 -8.37 18.47
N ALA A 370 18.08 -9.59 18.72
CA ALA A 370 17.24 -10.79 18.77
C ALA A 370 16.20 -10.77 19.91
N ALA A 371 16.28 -9.80 20.84
CA ALA A 371 15.39 -9.70 21.99
C ALA A 371 14.27 -8.64 21.81
N ALA A 372 14.48 -7.65 20.95
CA ALA A 372 13.51 -6.58 20.72
C ALA A 372 12.52 -6.83 19.58
N ASN A 373 12.66 -7.94 18.83
CA ASN A 373 11.85 -8.23 17.63
C ASN A 373 11.92 -7.12 16.55
N ASP A 374 12.94 -6.26 16.61
CA ASP A 374 13.17 -5.15 15.68
C ASP A 374 14.10 -5.60 14.54
N PHE A 375 13.87 -5.11 13.32
CA PHE A 375 14.61 -5.46 12.09
C PHE A 375 16.01 -4.82 12.04
N ALA A 376 16.70 -4.71 13.17
CA ALA A 376 18.09 -4.30 13.19
C ALA A 376 18.97 -5.51 12.81
N LEU A 377 19.22 -5.69 11.53
CA LEU A 377 20.10 -6.74 11.00
C LEU A 377 21.58 -6.31 10.99
N ARG A 378 22.50 -7.25 11.21
CA ARG A 378 23.94 -7.00 11.16
C ARG A 378 24.35 -6.56 9.75
N PRO A 379 25.27 -5.59 9.62
CA PRO A 379 25.87 -5.25 8.34
C PRO A 379 26.47 -6.51 7.67
N GLY A 380 25.96 -6.86 6.49
CA GLY A 380 26.38 -8.06 5.74
C GLY A 380 25.33 -9.18 5.63
N SER A 381 24.18 -9.06 6.31
CA SER A 381 23.03 -9.96 6.06
C SER A 381 22.43 -9.71 4.66
N PRO A 382 22.03 -10.75 3.90
CA PRO A 382 21.22 -10.64 2.68
C PRO A 382 19.92 -9.82 2.83
N CYS A 383 19.44 -9.69 4.07
CA CYS A 383 18.27 -8.92 4.47
C CYS A 383 18.63 -7.54 5.08
N ALA A 384 19.92 -7.21 5.26
CA ALA A 384 20.34 -5.92 5.79
C ALA A 384 19.93 -4.78 4.85
N GLY A 385 19.16 -3.82 5.36
CA GLY A 385 18.58 -2.77 4.52
C GLY A 385 17.43 -3.27 3.63
N LYS A 386 16.80 -4.40 3.96
CA LYS A 386 15.48 -4.85 3.46
C LYS A 386 14.52 -4.92 4.66
N GLY A 387 13.91 -3.79 4.99
CA GLY A 387 12.80 -3.65 5.93
C GLY A 387 11.66 -2.85 5.26
N PRO A 388 10.51 -2.65 5.92
CA PRO A 388 9.43 -1.81 5.39
C PRO A 388 9.91 -0.41 4.96
N SER A 389 10.99 0.07 5.59
CA SER A 389 11.63 1.37 5.37
C SER A 389 12.66 1.43 4.22
N SER A 390 12.89 0.34 3.47
CA SER A 390 13.94 0.29 2.44
C SER A 390 13.52 -0.32 1.09
N ILE A 391 12.24 -0.65 0.93
CA ILE A 391 11.67 -0.91 -0.40
C ILE A 391 11.39 0.45 -1.06
N GLN A 392 12.13 0.78 -2.12
CA GLN A 392 11.79 1.92 -2.98
C GLN A 392 10.51 1.57 -3.76
N PRO A 393 9.43 2.36 -3.66
CA PRO A 393 8.25 2.15 -4.48
C PRO A 393 8.56 2.33 -5.97
N ASN A 394 7.73 1.69 -6.79
CA ASN A 394 7.67 1.81 -8.24
C ASN A 394 8.02 3.24 -8.74
N PRO A 395 9.02 3.42 -9.64
CA PRO A 395 9.44 4.73 -10.15
C PRO A 395 8.37 5.49 -10.96
N SER A 396 7.20 4.89 -11.21
CA SER A 396 6.01 5.56 -11.79
C SER A 396 4.93 5.94 -10.77
N LEU A 397 5.10 5.61 -9.49
CA LEU A 397 4.33 6.26 -8.42
C LEU A 397 4.94 7.65 -8.18
N PRO A 398 4.16 8.70 -7.84
CA PRO A 398 4.75 9.89 -7.26
C PRO A 398 5.66 9.43 -6.11
N PRO A 399 6.90 9.95 -6.03
CA PRO A 399 7.88 9.43 -5.08
C PRO A 399 7.24 9.41 -3.70
N ALA A 400 7.35 8.27 -3.00
CA ALA A 400 6.97 8.20 -1.60
C ALA A 400 7.52 9.46 -0.91
N PRO A 401 6.71 10.14 -0.07
CA PRO A 401 7.15 11.36 0.58
C PRO A 401 8.51 11.07 1.22
N THR A 402 9.55 11.62 0.60
CA THR A 402 10.90 11.42 1.12
C THR A 402 10.96 12.25 2.37
N PHE A 403 11.46 11.67 3.45
CA PHE A 403 11.75 12.45 4.64
C PHE A 403 12.68 13.60 4.23
N VAL A 404 12.13 14.81 4.11
CA VAL A 404 12.89 15.99 3.70
C VAL A 404 13.69 16.49 4.88
N ARG A 405 13.05 16.55 6.05
CA ARG A 405 13.61 16.97 7.33
C ARG A 405 12.59 16.77 8.45
N GLU A 406 13.10 16.71 9.66
CA GLU A 406 12.38 17.00 10.89
C GLU A 406 12.86 18.33 11.47
N TRP A 407 12.01 18.98 12.25
CA TRP A 407 12.33 20.19 12.97
C TRP A 407 11.44 20.30 14.20
N GLY A 408 11.95 20.94 15.26
CA GLY A 408 11.35 20.91 16.59
C GLY A 408 12.28 20.28 17.62
N ASN A 409 12.21 20.72 18.87
CA ASN A 409 12.93 20.13 19.99
C ASN A 409 12.08 20.28 21.27
N THR A 410 12.31 19.43 22.26
CA THR A 410 11.61 19.45 23.56
C THR A 410 12.30 20.34 24.59
N SER A 411 13.10 21.34 24.16
CA SER A 411 13.88 22.15 25.10
C SER A 411 13.04 23.21 25.82
N ALA A 412 13.56 23.72 26.94
CA ALA A 412 12.79 24.34 28.02
C ALA A 412 12.33 25.80 27.80
N ASP A 413 12.06 26.23 26.57
CA ASP A 413 11.43 27.52 26.29
C ASP A 413 9.96 27.35 25.88
N THR A 414 9.11 28.26 26.36
CA THR A 414 7.70 28.05 26.79
C THR A 414 6.63 27.72 25.74
N CYS A 415 7.00 27.31 24.51
CA CYS A 415 6.02 26.87 23.49
C CYS A 415 6.63 25.87 22.47
N GLN A 416 7.72 25.16 22.78
CA GLN A 416 8.45 24.33 21.81
C GLN A 416 7.83 22.94 21.54
N LEU A 417 6.63 22.91 20.94
CA LEU A 417 6.00 21.67 20.45
C LEU A 417 5.86 20.56 21.51
N ASP A 418 5.46 20.91 22.73
CA ASP A 418 5.06 19.90 23.72
C ASP A 418 3.66 19.39 23.38
N GLY A 419 3.57 18.09 23.07
CA GLY A 419 2.35 17.44 22.59
C GLY A 419 1.80 18.09 21.31
N PRO A 420 2.53 18.08 20.18
CA PRO A 420 2.01 18.63 18.94
C PRO A 420 0.93 17.69 18.39
N GLU A 421 -0.35 18.07 18.48
CA GLU A 421 -1.47 17.24 18.02
C GLU A 421 -1.97 17.62 16.62
N SER A 422 -1.70 18.85 16.14
CA SER A 422 -2.17 19.32 14.83
C SER A 422 -1.20 20.30 14.16
N ILE A 423 -1.19 20.29 12.82
CA ILE A 423 -0.39 21.14 11.94
C ILE A 423 -1.22 21.55 10.71
N ASP A 424 -1.11 22.82 10.30
CA ASP A 424 -1.66 23.31 9.03
C ASP A 424 -0.81 24.45 8.46
N ALA A 425 -0.98 24.80 7.19
CA ALA A 425 -0.15 25.77 6.49
C ALA A 425 -0.98 26.82 5.72
N SER A 426 -0.39 28.01 5.56
CA SER A 426 -0.95 29.01 4.63
C SER A 426 -0.99 28.46 3.20
N ALA A 427 -1.94 28.93 2.39
CA ALA A 427 -2.13 28.47 1.01
C ALA A 427 -0.87 28.60 0.12
N ASP A 428 0.05 29.52 0.45
CA ASP A 428 1.34 29.69 -0.25
C ASP A 428 2.49 28.82 0.33
N GLY A 429 2.19 28.00 1.35
CA GLY A 429 3.11 27.12 2.06
C GLY A 429 4.20 27.85 2.84
N ARG A 430 4.10 29.19 3.02
CA ARG A 430 5.17 29.99 3.64
C ARG A 430 5.12 30.02 5.16
N ARG A 431 3.93 29.87 5.74
CA ARG A 431 3.67 29.86 7.18
C ARG A 431 3.07 28.51 7.55
N ILE A 432 3.63 27.89 8.58
CA ILE A 432 3.17 26.60 9.12
C ILE A 432 2.78 26.86 10.56
N TYR A 433 1.60 26.43 10.97
CA TYR A 433 1.11 26.58 12.34
C TYR A 433 0.95 25.22 12.98
N VAL A 434 1.38 25.09 14.23
CA VAL A 434 1.32 23.82 14.97
C VAL A 434 0.69 24.09 16.34
N ALA A 435 -0.34 23.33 16.68
CA ALA A 435 -0.94 23.35 18.02
C ALA A 435 -0.05 22.54 18.98
N ALA A 436 0.57 23.21 19.95
CA ALA A 436 1.34 22.56 21.00
C ALA A 436 0.41 22.36 22.20
N THR A 437 -0.30 21.23 22.21
CA THR A 437 -1.44 20.97 23.09
C THR A 437 -1.07 21.02 24.56
N ASN A 438 0.08 20.47 24.95
CA ASN A 438 0.51 20.46 26.35
C ASN A 438 1.11 21.80 26.79
N ALA A 439 1.51 22.64 25.85
CA ALA A 439 2.03 23.99 26.11
C ALA A 439 0.96 25.09 26.02
N ASP A 440 -0.30 24.74 25.72
CA ASP A 440 -1.44 25.65 25.60
C ASP A 440 -1.16 26.82 24.65
N CYS A 441 -0.53 26.55 23.50
CA CYS A 441 -0.13 27.57 22.55
C CYS A 441 -0.09 27.07 21.11
N VAL A 442 -0.03 28.01 20.16
CA VAL A 442 0.19 27.75 18.73
C VAL A 442 1.53 28.32 18.33
N MET A 443 2.35 27.50 17.66
CA MET A 443 3.64 27.87 17.11
C MET A 443 3.54 28.16 15.62
N GLU A 444 4.09 29.27 15.16
CA GLU A 444 4.33 29.53 13.73
C GLU A 444 5.77 29.18 13.36
N PHE A 445 5.93 28.51 12.22
CA PHE A 445 7.18 28.24 11.55
C PHE A 445 7.16 28.78 10.12
N ASP A 446 8.35 29.09 9.60
CA ASP A 446 8.48 29.38 8.17
C ASP A 446 8.47 28.09 7.34
N ALA A 447 8.42 28.23 6.00
CA ALA A 447 8.54 27.11 5.06
C ALA A 447 9.83 26.27 5.21
N ARG A 448 10.77 26.66 6.08
CA ARG A 448 11.97 25.89 6.42
C ARG A 448 11.89 25.17 7.76
N GLY A 449 10.77 25.26 8.48
CA GLY A 449 10.60 24.70 9.82
C GLY A 449 11.33 25.49 10.91
N ARG A 450 11.70 26.75 10.63
CA ARG A 450 12.33 27.62 11.65
C ARG A 450 11.23 28.34 12.42
N PRO A 451 11.27 28.35 13.76
CA PRO A 451 10.25 29.02 14.56
C PRO A 451 10.28 30.52 14.28
N VAL A 452 9.10 31.11 14.08
CA VAL A 452 8.91 32.53 13.79
C VAL A 452 8.36 33.24 15.02
N ARG A 453 7.24 32.74 15.57
CA ARG A 453 6.58 33.26 16.78
C ARG A 453 5.66 32.21 17.38
N HIS A 454 5.06 32.54 18.51
CA HIS A 454 3.95 31.82 19.10
C HIS A 454 2.96 32.76 19.76
N TRP A 455 1.78 32.25 20.01
CA TRP A 455 0.77 32.89 20.85
C TRP A 455 -0.02 31.84 21.62
N GLY A 456 -0.68 32.24 22.69
CA GLY A 456 -1.32 31.31 23.61
C GLY A 456 -0.56 31.16 24.91
N ALA A 457 -1.33 30.87 25.95
CA ALA A 457 -0.91 30.41 27.26
C ALA A 457 -2.13 29.73 27.91
N PHE A 458 -1.89 28.90 28.93
CA PHE A 458 -2.96 28.30 29.70
C PHE A 458 -3.99 29.35 30.19
N GLY A 459 -5.28 29.07 29.97
CA GLY A 459 -6.39 29.81 30.57
C GLY A 459 -7.61 29.97 29.68
N THR A 460 -8.56 30.76 30.18
CA THR A 460 -9.89 30.95 29.58
C THR A 460 -10.06 32.30 28.87
N GLY A 461 -9.05 33.16 28.92
CA GLY A 461 -9.04 34.49 28.28
C GLY A 461 -9.03 34.41 26.75
N ALA A 462 -9.28 35.55 26.09
CA ALA A 462 -9.12 35.68 24.65
C ALA A 462 -7.65 35.47 24.27
N GLY A 463 -7.37 34.54 23.36
CA GLY A 463 -6.01 34.16 22.99
C GLY A 463 -5.27 33.32 24.02
N HIS A 464 -5.96 32.81 25.05
CA HIS A 464 -5.45 31.75 25.94
C HIS A 464 -6.12 30.43 25.57
N PHE A 465 -5.48 29.30 25.86
CA PHE A 465 -5.99 27.97 25.53
C PHE A 465 -6.01 27.04 26.74
N ASP A 466 -6.80 25.97 26.66
CA ASP A 466 -6.74 24.82 27.55
C ASP A 466 -6.84 23.56 26.68
N ARG A 467 -5.66 23.00 26.37
CA ARG A 467 -5.46 21.92 25.40
C ARG A 467 -5.99 22.27 23.99
N PRO A 468 -5.33 23.18 23.25
CA PRO A 468 -5.67 23.39 21.84
C PRO A 468 -5.27 22.14 21.05
N VAL A 469 -6.23 21.39 20.51
CA VAL A 469 -5.96 20.06 19.91
C VAL A 469 -5.92 20.07 18.39
N ASP A 470 -6.60 21.04 17.76
CA ASP A 470 -6.65 21.13 16.31
C ASP A 470 -6.68 22.58 15.83
N LEU A 471 -6.16 22.83 14.64
CA LEU A 471 -6.21 24.13 13.99
C LEU A 471 -6.44 24.00 12.47
N ALA A 472 -7.03 25.05 11.88
CA ALA A 472 -7.24 25.14 10.44
C ALA A 472 -6.97 26.57 9.95
N VAL A 473 -6.34 26.71 8.78
CA VAL A 473 -5.95 27.98 8.17
C VAL A 473 -6.82 28.26 6.96
N ALA A 474 -7.57 29.35 7.00
CA ALA A 474 -8.41 29.74 5.87
C ALA A 474 -7.57 30.11 4.63
N PRO A 475 -7.85 29.52 3.45
CA PRO A 475 -7.01 29.69 2.27
C PRO A 475 -7.09 31.09 1.65
N ASP A 476 -8.17 31.83 1.89
CA ASP A 476 -8.46 33.13 1.29
C ASP A 476 -7.82 34.30 2.04
N ASN A 477 -7.81 34.26 3.38
CA ASN A 477 -7.34 35.36 4.22
C ASN A 477 -6.21 34.98 5.20
N GLY A 478 -5.90 33.69 5.34
CA GLY A 478 -4.85 33.18 6.22
C GLY A 478 -5.20 33.25 7.71
N ASP A 479 -6.47 33.40 8.07
CA ASP A 479 -6.93 33.34 9.45
C ASP A 479 -6.77 31.91 10.00
N VAL A 480 -6.37 31.82 11.26
CA VAL A 480 -6.14 30.56 11.97
C VAL A 480 -7.28 30.32 12.94
N TYR A 481 -7.99 29.21 12.79
CA TYR A 481 -9.04 28.76 13.69
C TYR A 481 -8.51 27.64 14.56
N VAL A 482 -8.75 27.68 15.87
CA VAL A 482 -8.20 26.74 16.83
C VAL A 482 -9.33 26.12 17.65
N ALA A 483 -9.36 24.79 17.71
CA ALA A 483 -10.24 24.03 18.58
C ALA A 483 -9.64 23.95 19.99
N ASP A 484 -10.25 24.70 20.91
CA ASP A 484 -9.79 24.86 22.29
C ASP A 484 -10.58 23.90 23.17
N LEU A 485 -10.04 22.68 23.30
CA LEU A 485 -10.76 21.47 23.71
C LEU A 485 -11.46 21.64 25.06
N GLN A 486 -10.70 21.94 26.12
CA GLN A 486 -11.24 21.97 27.47
C GLN A 486 -12.04 23.25 27.74
N ASN A 487 -11.78 24.31 26.98
CA ASN A 487 -12.61 25.52 27.01
C ASN A 487 -13.91 25.39 26.21
N ASN A 488 -14.12 24.28 25.49
CA ASN A 488 -15.34 24.01 24.72
C ASN A 488 -15.68 25.14 23.73
N ARG A 489 -14.67 25.67 23.05
CA ARG A 489 -14.81 26.80 22.12
C ARG A 489 -13.90 26.66 20.91
N ILE A 490 -14.21 27.43 19.88
CA ILE A 490 -13.33 27.72 18.76
C ILE A 490 -12.85 29.17 18.89
N GLN A 491 -11.57 29.42 18.67
CA GLN A 491 -11.00 30.77 18.60
C GLN A 491 -10.44 31.03 17.19
N GLN A 492 -10.70 32.22 16.66
CA GLN A 492 -10.17 32.70 15.38
C GLN A 492 -9.11 33.76 15.63
N PHE A 493 -7.99 33.64 14.93
CA PHE A 493 -6.87 34.56 14.92
C PHE A 493 -6.58 35.00 13.49
N ASN A 494 -5.99 36.18 13.30
CA ASN A 494 -5.41 36.50 12.01
C ASN A 494 -4.11 35.72 11.81
N GLY A 495 -3.56 35.75 10.58
CA GLY A 495 -2.28 35.10 10.28
C GLY A 495 -1.07 35.60 11.10
N ASP A 496 -1.20 36.72 11.82
CA ASP A 496 -0.18 37.26 12.73
C ASP A 496 -0.37 36.80 14.20
N GLY A 497 -1.35 35.93 14.47
CA GLY A 497 -1.63 35.38 15.80
C GLY A 497 -2.45 36.32 16.70
N VAL A 498 -3.05 37.37 16.13
CA VAL A 498 -3.89 38.31 16.87
C VAL A 498 -5.31 37.77 16.95
N PHE A 499 -5.84 37.66 18.15
CA PHE A 499 -7.22 37.21 18.40
C PHE A 499 -8.24 38.10 17.67
N ILE A 500 -9.15 37.48 16.91
CA ILE A 500 -10.25 38.13 16.20
C ILE A 500 -11.56 37.93 16.97
N ARG A 501 -11.96 36.67 17.19
CA ARG A 501 -13.22 36.31 17.85
C ARG A 501 -13.20 34.87 18.36
N GLN A 502 -14.20 34.52 19.14
CA GLN A 502 -14.44 33.15 19.60
C GLN A 502 -15.94 32.83 19.61
N TRP A 503 -16.28 31.56 19.54
CA TRP A 503 -17.64 31.06 19.74
C TRP A 503 -17.59 29.64 20.32
N GLY A 504 -18.70 29.21 20.92
CA GLY A 504 -18.73 27.97 21.69
C GLY A 504 -18.90 28.22 23.18
N SER A 505 -19.55 27.27 23.83
CA SER A 505 -19.64 27.14 25.29
C SER A 505 -19.96 25.68 25.62
N PRO A 506 -19.67 25.19 26.83
CA PRO A 506 -19.95 23.79 27.19
C PRO A 506 -21.43 23.43 27.01
N GLY A 507 -21.72 22.32 26.31
CA GLY A 507 -23.07 21.76 26.20
C GLY A 507 -23.35 21.05 24.88
N SER A 508 -24.63 20.72 24.66
CA SER A 508 -25.12 19.98 23.49
C SER A 508 -26.11 20.76 22.62
N GLY A 509 -26.39 22.02 22.98
CA GLY A 509 -27.25 22.91 22.21
C GLY A 509 -26.55 23.55 21.01
N ALA A 510 -27.31 24.27 20.18
CA ALA A 510 -26.76 24.98 19.02
C ALA A 510 -25.70 26.02 19.45
N GLY A 511 -24.52 25.95 18.86
CA GLY A 511 -23.38 26.81 19.21
C GLY A 511 -22.71 26.46 20.54
N GLN A 512 -23.10 25.35 21.17
CA GLN A 512 -22.38 24.74 22.29
C GLN A 512 -21.51 23.60 21.79
N PHE A 513 -20.40 23.37 22.46
CA PHE A 513 -19.49 22.27 22.18
C PHE A 513 -19.27 21.44 23.43
N ASN A 514 -18.94 20.18 23.23
CA ASN A 514 -18.43 19.30 24.26
C ASN A 514 -17.10 18.75 23.74
N GLN A 515 -16.00 19.33 24.20
CA GLN A 515 -14.64 18.96 23.81
C GLN A 515 -14.48 18.89 22.28
N PRO A 516 -14.50 20.05 21.57
CA PRO A 516 -14.33 20.05 20.12
C PRO A 516 -12.94 19.52 19.75
N HIS A 517 -12.89 18.36 19.09
CA HIS A 517 -11.65 17.65 18.77
C HIS A 517 -11.06 17.97 17.39
N GLY A 518 -11.86 18.54 16.48
CA GLY A 518 -11.43 18.80 15.12
C GLY A 518 -12.07 20.05 14.54
N ILE A 519 -11.36 20.68 13.61
CA ILE A 519 -11.82 21.84 12.86
C ILE A 519 -11.34 21.77 11.41
N ALA A 520 -12.18 22.20 10.47
CA ALA A 520 -11.83 22.34 9.07
C ALA A 520 -12.44 23.63 8.52
N VAL A 521 -11.83 24.15 7.46
CA VAL A 521 -12.28 25.31 6.68
C VAL A 521 -12.48 24.85 5.23
N ASP A 522 -13.44 25.47 4.52
CA ASP A 522 -13.77 25.20 3.11
C ASP A 522 -13.01 26.13 2.17
#